data_AF-A0A3C0KWW7-F1
#
_entry.id   AF-A0A3C0KWW7-F1
#
_cell.length_a   1.000
_cell.length_b   1.000
_cell.length_c   1.000
_cell.angle_alpha   90.00
_cell.angle_beta   90.00
_cell.angle_gamma   90.00
#
_symmetry.space_group_name_H-M   'P 1'
#
loop_
_entity.id
_entity.type
_entity.pdbx_description
1 polymer ?
#
loop_
_entity_poly.entity_id
_entity_poly.type
_entity_poly.pdbx_seq_one_letter_code
_entity_poly.pdbx_strand_id
1 'polypeptide(L)'
;MKRRYFFIVLILILLMSFAVVIQARKEPEMDTLRPSVVAGKFYSESPEILRAAITGFLEDGSPVSAPNPLALILPHAGYIYSGQIAADGYNQARGHSYDTVVILGTNHTSPHFNKIALYPGDGFATPLGVARVDRTIVEALKAASPDCVLTSSPHQNEHSVEVQVPFIQVVFPKAKIVPVIIGAHDAR
;
A
#
# COMPACT_ATOMS: atom_id res chain seq x y z
N MET A 1 -9.44 -46.65 34.39
CA MET A 1 -8.84 -46.66 33.03
C MET A 1 -9.59 -45.81 32.01
N LYS A 2 -10.90 -46.00 31.78
CA LYS A 2 -11.68 -45.34 30.70
C LYS A 2 -11.65 -43.79 30.68
N ARG A 3 -11.60 -43.14 31.86
CA ARG A 3 -11.63 -41.66 31.97
C ARG A 3 -10.35 -40.98 31.47
N ARG A 4 -9.18 -41.64 31.58
CA ARG A 4 -7.90 -41.10 31.08
C ARG A 4 -7.85 -41.11 29.55
N TYR A 5 -8.36 -42.15 28.90
CA TYR A 5 -8.43 -42.24 27.44
C TYR A 5 -9.38 -41.19 26.85
N PHE A 6 -10.50 -40.88 27.53
CA PHE A 6 -11.43 -39.85 27.11
C PHE A 6 -10.78 -38.45 27.05
N PHE A 7 -10.00 -38.08 28.07
CA PHE A 7 -9.27 -36.79 28.07
C PHE A 7 -8.16 -36.73 27.00
N ILE A 8 -7.46 -37.83 26.76
CA ILE A 8 -6.44 -37.89 25.70
C ILE A 8 -7.07 -37.71 24.32
N VAL A 9 -8.20 -38.38 24.06
CA VAL A 9 -8.94 -38.23 22.80
C VAL A 9 -9.47 -36.81 22.62
N LEU A 10 -10.01 -36.19 23.68
CA LEU A 10 -10.49 -34.81 23.61
C LEU A 10 -9.36 -33.80 23.32
N ILE A 11 -8.18 -33.98 23.93
CA ILE A 11 -6.99 -33.16 23.65
C ILE A 11 -6.52 -33.35 22.21
N LEU A 12 -6.50 -34.58 21.70
CA LEU A 12 -6.13 -34.85 20.31
C LEU A 12 -7.10 -34.23 19.30
N ILE A 13 -8.41 -34.26 19.57
CA ILE A 13 -9.42 -33.59 18.74
C ILE A 13 -9.22 -32.07 18.78
N LEU A 14 -8.96 -31.49 19.96
CA LEU A 14 -8.69 -30.06 20.10
C LEU A 14 -7.43 -29.65 19.34
N LEU A 15 -6.34 -30.42 19.46
CA LEU A 15 -5.08 -30.19 18.74
C LEU A 15 -5.25 -30.33 17.22
N MET A 16 -6.02 -31.31 16.75
CA MET A 16 -6.35 -31.45 15.34
C MET A 16 -7.21 -30.30 14.82
N SER A 17 -8.21 -29.85 15.59
CA SER A 17 -9.03 -28.69 15.22
C SER A 17 -8.20 -27.41 15.14
N PHE A 18 -7.22 -27.25 16.04
CA PHE A 18 -6.28 -26.13 16.02
C PHE A 18 -5.34 -26.18 14.80
N ALA A 19 -4.85 -27.37 14.43
CA ALA A 19 -4.04 -27.55 13.22
C ALA A 19 -4.81 -27.25 11.93
N VAL A 20 -6.10 -27.63 11.84
CA VAL A 20 -6.95 -27.30 10.68
C VAL A 20 -7.19 -25.79 10.55
N VAL A 21 -7.37 -25.08 11.66
CA VAL A 21 -7.50 -23.61 11.68
C VAL A 21 -6.20 -22.91 11.24
N ILE A 22 -5.03 -23.47 11.59
CA ILE A 22 -3.73 -22.96 11.12
C ILE A 22 -3.56 -23.19 9.62
N GLN A 23 -3.97 -24.36 9.10
CA GLN A 23 -3.88 -24.68 7.67
C GLN A 23 -4.74 -23.75 6.79
N ALA A 24 -5.88 -23.27 7.32
CA ALA A 24 -6.80 -22.37 6.63
C ALA A 24 -6.32 -20.90 6.54
N ARG A 25 -5.18 -20.57 7.17
CA ARG A 25 -4.60 -19.21 7.20
C ARG A 25 -3.31 -19.07 6.39
N LYS A 26 -3.10 -19.90 5.37
CA LYS A 26 -2.04 -19.61 4.39
C LYS A 26 -2.50 -18.40 3.58
N GLU A 27 -1.99 -17.22 3.97
CA GLU A 27 -1.99 -16.00 3.17
C GLU A 27 -1.64 -16.38 1.71
N PRO A 28 -2.38 -15.89 0.70
CA PRO A 28 -2.09 -16.22 -0.69
C PRO A 28 -0.63 -15.90 -0.98
N GLU A 29 0.04 -16.81 -1.70
CA GLU A 29 1.42 -16.64 -2.12
C GLU A 29 1.49 -15.37 -3.01
N MET A 30 2.37 -14.44 -2.64
CA MET A 30 2.52 -13.16 -3.33
C MET A 30 3.56 -13.34 -4.43
N ASP A 31 3.10 -13.64 -5.65
CA ASP A 31 3.96 -14.06 -6.75
C ASP A 31 4.59 -12.88 -7.49
N THR A 32 3.97 -11.69 -7.46
CA THR A 32 4.45 -10.51 -8.19
C THR A 32 4.49 -9.25 -7.34
N LEU A 33 5.67 -8.95 -6.78
CA LEU A 33 5.92 -7.71 -6.03
C LEU A 33 6.68 -6.68 -6.86
N ARG A 34 6.28 -5.42 -6.75
CA ARG A 34 7.10 -4.29 -7.23
C ARG A 34 8.15 -3.96 -6.17
N PRO A 35 9.47 -4.04 -6.47
CA PRO A 35 10.49 -3.59 -5.54
C PRO A 35 10.43 -2.06 -5.36
N SER A 36 10.94 -1.56 -4.24
CA SER A 36 11.18 -0.13 -4.09
C SER A 36 12.33 0.30 -5.00
N VAL A 37 12.13 1.33 -5.82
CA VAL A 37 13.16 1.86 -6.74
C VAL A 37 13.74 3.20 -6.28
N VAL A 38 13.15 3.83 -5.26
CA VAL A 38 13.64 5.09 -4.68
C VAL A 38 13.98 5.04 -3.18
N ALA A 39 13.92 3.85 -2.55
CA ALA A 39 14.54 3.64 -1.24
C ALA A 39 16.05 3.96 -1.29
N GLY A 40 16.57 4.63 -0.26
CA GLY A 40 17.93 5.16 -0.21
C GLY A 40 18.14 6.45 -1.01
N LYS A 41 17.15 6.91 -1.78
CA LYS A 41 17.23 8.14 -2.60
C LYS A 41 16.20 9.20 -2.17
N PHE A 42 14.93 8.82 -2.14
CA PHE A 42 13.81 9.70 -1.79
C PHE A 42 13.44 9.57 -0.33
N TYR A 43 13.64 8.39 0.25
CA TYR A 43 13.42 8.10 1.66
C TYR A 43 14.43 7.04 2.13
N SER A 44 14.63 6.90 3.44
CA SER A 44 15.64 5.98 3.98
C SER A 44 15.30 4.52 3.67
N GLU A 45 16.32 3.73 3.33
CA GLU A 45 16.20 2.27 3.17
C GLU A 45 16.19 1.52 4.50
N SER A 46 16.54 2.18 5.62
CA SER A 46 16.39 1.59 6.96
C SER A 46 14.93 1.69 7.41
N PRO A 47 14.28 0.56 7.77
CA PRO A 47 12.92 0.55 8.28
C PRO A 47 12.72 1.47 9.48
N GLU A 48 13.69 1.48 10.39
CA GLU A 48 13.67 2.19 11.66
C GLU A 48 13.77 3.70 11.42
N ILE A 49 14.73 4.12 10.58
CA ILE A 49 14.91 5.53 10.22
C ILE A 49 13.70 6.03 9.43
N LEU A 50 13.19 5.23 8.48
CA LEU A 50 12.02 5.59 7.67
C LEU A 50 10.79 5.78 8.54
N ARG A 51 10.51 4.83 9.44
CA ARG A 51 9.38 4.92 10.37
C ARG A 51 9.52 6.11 11.31
N ALA A 52 10.70 6.32 11.88
CA ALA A 52 10.95 7.45 12.76
C ALA A 52 10.75 8.79 12.06
N ALA A 53 11.24 8.94 10.82
CA ALA A 53 11.06 10.15 10.03
C ALA A 53 9.57 10.43 9.75
N ILE A 54 8.81 9.42 9.30
CA ILE A 54 7.37 9.57 9.04
C ILE A 54 6.62 9.93 10.33
N THR A 55 6.89 9.24 11.44
CA THR A 55 6.25 9.53 12.73
C THR A 55 6.57 10.95 13.20
N GLY A 56 7.83 11.39 13.09
CA GLY A 56 8.23 12.76 13.43
C GLY A 56 7.47 13.81 12.61
N PHE A 57 7.40 13.63 11.28
CA PHE A 57 6.63 14.55 10.43
C PHE A 57 5.14 14.59 10.81
N LEU A 58 4.55 13.43 11.16
CA LEU A 58 3.15 13.35 11.59
C LEU A 58 2.91 14.00 12.96
N GLU A 59 3.89 13.96 13.86
CA GLU A 59 3.82 14.63 15.18
C GLU A 59 3.95 16.16 15.04
N ASP A 60 4.79 16.63 14.14
CA ASP A 60 4.98 18.06 13.83
C ASP A 60 3.91 18.62 12.85
N GLY A 61 2.99 17.77 12.39
CA GLY A 61 2.04 18.12 11.35
C GLY A 61 0.88 19.03 11.79
N SER A 62 0.27 19.67 10.80
CA SER A 62 -0.80 20.65 10.97
C SER A 62 -2.05 20.07 11.66
N PRO A 63 -2.79 20.87 12.44
CA PRO A 63 -4.04 20.44 13.06
C PRO A 63 -5.06 19.94 12.04
N VAL A 64 -5.90 19.00 12.46
CA VAL A 64 -7.01 18.51 11.64
C VAL A 64 -8.05 19.62 11.44
N SER A 65 -8.40 19.88 10.19
CA SER A 65 -9.39 20.87 9.78
C SER A 65 -10.52 20.27 8.93
N ALA A 66 -10.30 19.10 8.32
CA ALA A 66 -11.28 18.40 7.51
C ALA A 66 -11.99 17.28 8.31
N PRO A 67 -13.33 17.23 8.37
CA PRO A 67 -14.05 16.29 9.23
C PRO A 67 -14.12 14.84 8.71
N ASN A 68 -13.92 14.61 7.41
CA ASN A 68 -13.89 13.27 6.80
C ASN A 68 -13.32 13.33 5.37
N PRO A 69 -11.99 13.46 5.19
CA PRO A 69 -11.39 13.67 3.87
C PRO A 69 -11.47 12.42 2.99
N LEU A 70 -12.14 12.52 1.84
CA LEU A 70 -12.20 11.43 0.85
C LEU A 70 -10.99 11.40 -0.09
N ALA A 71 -10.26 12.51 -0.23
CA ALA A 71 -9.12 12.64 -1.12
C ALA A 71 -8.09 13.60 -0.52
N LEU A 72 -6.83 13.34 -0.84
CA LEU A 72 -5.69 14.18 -0.50
C LEU A 72 -4.91 14.51 -1.78
N ILE A 73 -4.38 15.72 -1.87
CA ILE A 73 -3.42 16.11 -2.90
C ILE A 73 -2.09 16.32 -2.19
N LEU A 74 -1.11 15.48 -2.52
CA LEU A 74 0.16 15.40 -1.79
C LEU A 74 1.34 15.54 -2.75
N PRO A 75 2.44 16.19 -2.33
CA PRO A 75 3.68 16.21 -3.10
C PRO A 75 4.34 14.82 -3.10
N HIS A 76 5.18 14.56 -4.10
CA HIS A 76 5.87 13.28 -4.28
C HIS A 76 7.39 13.41 -4.50
N ALA A 77 8.01 14.48 -4.00
CA ALA A 77 9.47 14.62 -4.02
C ALA A 77 10.12 13.74 -2.94
N GLY A 78 11.46 13.81 -2.82
CA GLY A 78 12.15 13.20 -1.68
C GLY A 78 11.64 13.76 -0.34
N TYR A 79 11.68 12.93 0.71
CA TYR A 79 11.12 13.25 2.02
C TYR A 79 11.80 14.45 2.68
N ILE A 80 13.09 14.68 2.41
CA ILE A 80 13.79 15.88 2.88
C ILE A 80 13.16 17.18 2.37
N TYR A 81 12.48 17.14 1.21
CA TYR A 81 11.83 18.32 0.62
C TYR A 81 10.32 18.36 0.86
N SER A 82 9.67 17.21 0.93
CA SER A 82 8.21 17.11 0.86
C SER A 82 7.55 16.29 1.97
N GLY A 83 8.34 15.64 2.84
CA GLY A 83 7.82 14.75 3.88
C GLY A 83 6.90 15.45 4.86
N GLN A 84 7.24 16.67 5.30
CA GLN A 84 6.40 17.43 6.22
C GLN A 84 5.05 17.81 5.59
N ILE A 85 5.06 18.30 4.35
CA ILE A 85 3.84 18.68 3.64
C ILE A 85 2.96 17.46 3.36
N ALA A 86 3.55 16.30 3.05
CA ALA A 86 2.80 15.06 2.93
C ALA A 86 2.15 14.68 4.29
N ALA A 87 2.89 14.80 5.39
CA ALA A 87 2.39 14.51 6.73
C ALA A 87 1.23 15.43 7.15
N ASP A 88 1.31 16.73 6.83
CA ASP A 88 0.21 17.69 7.05
C ASP A 88 -1.09 17.23 6.41
N GLY A 89 -1.01 16.72 5.17
CA GLY A 89 -2.14 16.16 4.45
C GLY A 89 -2.64 14.83 5.03
N TYR A 90 -1.74 13.88 5.32
CA TYR A 90 -2.12 12.61 5.95
C TYR A 90 -2.74 12.79 7.34
N ASN A 91 -2.33 13.78 8.11
CA ASN A 91 -2.91 14.08 9.42
C ASN A 91 -4.39 14.43 9.32
N GLN A 92 -4.83 15.05 8.22
CA GLN A 92 -6.26 15.29 8.00
C GLN A 92 -7.07 13.99 7.98
N ALA A 93 -6.45 12.86 7.62
CA ALA A 93 -7.10 11.57 7.42
C ALA A 93 -6.74 10.50 8.49
N ARG A 94 -5.68 10.68 9.28
CA ARG A 94 -5.09 9.68 10.22
C ARG A 94 -6.07 9.14 11.28
N GLY A 95 -7.11 9.88 11.64
CA GLY A 95 -8.15 9.44 12.58
C GLY A 95 -9.27 8.59 11.96
N HIS A 96 -9.28 8.44 10.64
CA HIS A 96 -10.30 7.71 9.90
C HIS A 96 -9.82 6.30 9.54
N SER A 97 -10.79 5.43 9.20
CA SER A 97 -10.52 4.09 8.73
C SER A 97 -10.83 3.97 7.24
N TYR A 98 -9.86 3.47 6.48
CA TYR A 98 -9.99 3.16 5.06
C TYR A 98 -9.51 1.74 4.81
N ASP A 99 -10.32 0.92 4.14
CA ASP A 99 -9.92 -0.44 3.76
C ASP A 99 -9.00 -0.46 2.54
N THR A 100 -9.10 0.57 1.68
CA THR A 100 -8.30 0.72 0.48
C THR A 100 -7.97 2.19 0.22
N VAL A 101 -6.72 2.46 -0.16
CA VAL A 101 -6.24 3.76 -0.63
C VAL A 101 -5.90 3.68 -2.11
N VAL A 102 -6.60 4.44 -2.94
CA VAL A 102 -6.30 4.58 -4.37
C VAL A 102 -5.25 5.69 -4.53
N ILE A 103 -4.12 5.38 -5.16
CA ILE A 103 -3.02 6.32 -5.36
C ILE A 103 -2.94 6.66 -6.85
N LEU A 104 -3.27 7.91 -7.19
CA LEU A 104 -3.16 8.42 -8.56
C LEU A 104 -1.83 9.14 -8.72
N GLY A 105 -0.84 8.45 -9.26
CA GLY A 105 0.48 9.00 -9.55
C GLY A 105 0.58 9.60 -10.96
N THR A 106 1.45 10.59 -11.10
CA THR A 106 1.86 11.13 -12.40
C THR A 106 2.87 10.21 -13.10
N ASN A 107 2.99 10.34 -14.42
CA ASN A 107 3.94 9.60 -15.25
C ASN A 107 5.14 10.47 -15.66
N HIS A 108 6.32 10.19 -15.09
CA HIS A 108 7.59 10.83 -15.44
C HIS A 108 8.50 9.92 -16.27
N THR A 109 8.30 8.61 -16.18
CA THR A 109 9.29 7.62 -16.62
C THR A 109 8.89 6.83 -17.86
N SER A 110 7.65 6.94 -18.32
CA SER A 110 7.16 6.26 -19.53
C SER A 110 6.72 7.27 -20.58
N PRO A 111 7.66 7.77 -21.40
CA PRO A 111 7.35 8.62 -22.54
C PRO A 111 6.25 7.99 -23.41
N HIS A 112 5.33 8.82 -23.91
CA HIS A 112 4.23 8.42 -24.79
C HIS A 112 3.14 7.52 -24.19
N PHE A 113 3.23 7.10 -22.92
CA PHE A 113 2.13 6.40 -22.28
C PHE A 113 0.98 7.39 -22.00
N ASN A 114 -0.15 7.17 -22.68
CA ASN A 114 -1.31 8.06 -22.74
C ASN A 114 -2.61 7.36 -22.30
N LYS A 115 -2.50 6.43 -21.36
CA LYS A 115 -3.60 5.63 -20.79
C LYS A 115 -3.54 5.68 -19.26
N ILE A 116 -4.39 4.92 -18.58
CA ILE A 116 -4.39 4.76 -17.13
C ILE A 116 -3.80 3.37 -16.81
N ALA A 117 -2.60 3.34 -16.25
CA ALA A 117 -1.92 2.09 -15.90
C ALA A 117 -2.30 1.64 -14.50
N LEU A 118 -3.02 0.52 -14.42
CA LEU A 118 -3.31 -0.19 -13.19
C LEU A 118 -2.22 -1.25 -12.95
N TYR A 119 -1.61 -1.24 -11.77
CA TYR A 119 -0.58 -2.23 -11.47
C TYR A 119 -1.20 -3.63 -11.29
N PRO A 120 -0.74 -4.66 -12.03
CA PRO A 120 -1.37 -5.98 -12.00
C PRO A 120 -0.80 -6.93 -10.94
N GLY A 121 0.30 -6.57 -10.26
CA GLY A 121 0.92 -7.41 -9.25
C GLY A 121 0.23 -7.32 -7.88
N ASP A 122 0.76 -8.08 -6.93
CA ASP A 122 0.13 -8.32 -5.64
C ASP A 122 0.49 -7.26 -4.59
N GLY A 123 1.61 -6.56 -4.74
CA GLY A 123 2.07 -5.61 -3.73
C GLY A 123 3.25 -4.75 -4.15
N PHE A 124 3.48 -3.69 -3.38
CA PHE A 124 4.70 -2.87 -3.43
C PHE A 124 5.55 -3.20 -2.21
N ALA A 125 6.80 -3.60 -2.42
CA ALA A 125 7.76 -3.77 -1.35
C ALA A 125 8.39 -2.42 -0.98
N THR A 126 8.45 -2.13 0.32
CA THR A 126 9.16 -0.99 0.90
C THR A 126 10.03 -1.47 2.06
N PRO A 127 10.89 -0.61 2.64
CA PRO A 127 11.58 -0.94 3.88
C PRO A 127 10.65 -1.27 5.05
N LEU A 128 9.40 -0.80 5.04
CA LEU A 128 8.40 -1.09 6.10
C LEU A 128 7.64 -2.41 5.88
N GLY A 129 7.98 -3.17 4.84
CA GLY A 129 7.29 -4.39 4.43
C GLY A 129 6.47 -4.19 3.16
N VAL A 130 5.56 -5.14 2.89
CA VAL A 130 4.76 -5.15 1.65
C VAL A 130 3.44 -4.41 1.86
N ALA A 131 3.17 -3.41 1.02
CA ALA A 131 1.84 -2.83 0.86
C ALA A 131 1.06 -3.63 -0.19
N ARG A 132 -0.04 -4.27 0.22
CA ARG A 132 -0.81 -5.17 -0.64
C ARG A 132 -1.70 -4.41 -1.58
N VAL A 133 -1.80 -4.89 -2.82
CA VAL A 133 -2.68 -4.34 -3.85
C VAL A 133 -4.08 -4.93 -3.69
N ASP A 134 -5.12 -4.10 -3.75
CA ASP A 134 -6.49 -4.60 -3.88
C ASP A 134 -6.77 -5.00 -5.33
N ARG A 135 -6.50 -6.28 -5.64
CA ARG A 135 -6.72 -6.85 -6.97
C ARG A 135 -8.20 -6.79 -7.38
N THR A 136 -9.14 -6.91 -6.45
CA THR A 136 -10.57 -6.83 -6.74
C THR A 136 -10.94 -5.46 -7.31
N ILE A 137 -10.46 -4.38 -6.69
CA ILE A 137 -10.70 -3.01 -7.18
C ILE A 137 -9.94 -2.74 -8.48
N VAL A 138 -8.70 -3.25 -8.61
CA VAL A 138 -7.94 -3.15 -9.86
C VAL A 138 -8.69 -3.77 -11.04
N GLU A 139 -9.23 -4.99 -10.88
CA GLU A 139 -10.00 -5.65 -11.94
C GLU A 139 -11.33 -4.92 -12.23
N ALA A 140 -11.99 -4.38 -11.20
CA ALA A 140 -13.20 -3.56 -11.38
C ALA A 140 -12.91 -2.28 -12.20
N LEU A 141 -11.79 -1.59 -11.93
CA LEU A 141 -11.37 -0.42 -12.70
C LEU A 141 -11.00 -0.78 -14.15
N LYS A 142 -10.36 -1.93 -14.36
CA LYS A 142 -10.05 -2.45 -15.71
C LYS A 142 -11.33 -2.71 -16.51
N ALA A 143 -12.38 -3.23 -15.88
CA ALA A 143 -13.65 -3.51 -16.51
C ALA A 143 -14.48 -2.23 -16.78
N ALA A 144 -14.31 -1.20 -15.94
CA ALA A 144 -15.09 0.04 -16.03
C ALA A 144 -14.70 0.94 -17.22
N SER A 145 -13.48 0.84 -17.75
CA SER A 145 -13.03 1.69 -18.87
C SER A 145 -11.99 1.00 -19.77
N PRO A 146 -12.07 1.19 -21.11
CA PRO A 146 -11.03 0.76 -22.03
C PRO A 146 -9.72 1.54 -21.85
N ASP A 147 -9.74 2.72 -21.23
CA ASP A 147 -8.53 3.51 -20.97
C ASP A 147 -7.71 2.98 -19.79
N CYS A 148 -8.34 2.20 -18.91
CA CYS A 148 -7.66 1.45 -17.85
C CYS A 148 -7.00 0.20 -18.45
N VAL A 149 -5.68 0.08 -18.28
CA VAL A 149 -4.88 -1.04 -18.76
C VAL A 149 -4.10 -1.68 -17.63
N LEU A 150 -4.11 -3.01 -17.56
CA LEU A 150 -3.27 -3.77 -16.63
C LEU A 150 -1.87 -3.84 -17.20
N THR A 151 -0.93 -3.10 -16.61
CA THR A 151 0.46 -3.08 -17.07
C THR A 151 1.39 -2.70 -15.93
N SER A 152 2.49 -3.43 -15.80
CA SER A 152 3.54 -3.12 -14.82
C SER A 152 4.54 -2.09 -15.35
N SER A 153 4.69 -1.96 -16.67
CA SER A 153 5.79 -1.19 -17.28
C SER A 153 5.86 0.26 -16.81
N PRO A 154 4.75 1.04 -16.80
CA PRO A 154 4.79 2.41 -16.26
C PRO A 154 5.14 2.49 -14.79
N HIS A 155 4.87 1.45 -14.00
CA HIS A 155 5.17 1.42 -12.57
C HIS A 155 6.64 1.11 -12.27
N GLN A 156 7.36 0.46 -13.18
CA GLN A 156 8.68 -0.13 -12.88
C GLN A 156 9.69 0.87 -12.32
N ASN A 157 9.77 2.07 -12.92
CA ASN A 157 10.74 3.10 -12.53
C ASN A 157 10.08 4.36 -11.98
N GLU A 158 8.75 4.41 -11.94
CA GLU A 158 8.00 5.60 -11.52
C GLU A 158 7.98 5.74 -10.00
N HIS A 159 8.18 6.95 -9.49
CA HIS A 159 8.30 7.19 -8.05
C HIS A 159 7.06 7.84 -7.45
N SER A 160 6.22 8.52 -8.25
CA SER A 160 5.10 9.33 -7.77
C SER A 160 4.13 8.57 -6.86
N VAL A 161 3.85 7.31 -7.18
CA VAL A 161 3.05 6.40 -6.33
C VAL A 161 3.87 5.86 -5.16
N GLU A 162 5.11 5.40 -5.42
CA GLU A 162 5.95 4.73 -4.42
C GLU A 162 6.17 5.56 -3.16
N VAL A 163 6.47 6.85 -3.33
CA VAL A 163 6.77 7.73 -2.19
C VAL A 163 5.58 7.95 -1.25
N GLN A 164 4.36 7.64 -1.68
CA GLN A 164 3.18 7.68 -0.81
C GLN A 164 3.02 6.39 0.00
N VAL A 165 3.57 5.27 -0.49
CA VAL A 165 3.32 3.94 0.10
C VAL A 165 3.81 3.83 1.55
N PRO A 166 5.01 4.31 1.94
CA PRO A 166 5.43 4.22 3.34
C PRO A 166 4.54 5.05 4.28
N PHE A 167 4.08 6.23 3.85
CA PHE A 167 3.11 7.02 4.64
C PHE A 167 1.81 6.23 4.85
N ILE A 168 1.26 5.63 3.78
CA ILE A 168 0.04 4.80 3.87
C ILE A 168 0.25 3.61 4.83
N GLN A 169 1.41 2.94 4.78
CA GLN A 169 1.71 1.82 5.69
C GLN A 169 1.80 2.25 7.16
N VAL A 170 2.18 3.51 7.44
CA VAL A 170 2.22 4.05 8.82
C VAL A 170 0.85 4.53 9.27
N VAL A 171 0.14 5.26 8.42
CA VAL A 171 -1.13 5.94 8.77
C VAL A 171 -2.31 4.98 8.71
N PHE A 172 -2.32 4.07 7.72
CA PHE A 172 -3.39 3.10 7.47
C PHE A 172 -2.82 1.68 7.36
N PRO A 173 -2.27 1.10 8.44
CA PRO A 173 -1.48 -0.14 8.39
C PRO A 173 -2.25 -1.40 7.91
N LYS A 174 -3.59 -1.34 7.87
CA LYS A 174 -4.45 -2.42 7.39
C LYS A 174 -4.99 -2.17 5.97
N ALA A 175 -4.85 -0.96 5.44
CA ALA A 175 -5.36 -0.62 4.13
C ALA A 175 -4.56 -1.33 3.05
N LYS A 176 -5.26 -1.81 2.02
CA LYS A 176 -4.64 -2.15 0.74
C LYS A 176 -4.45 -0.89 -0.10
N ILE A 177 -3.63 -0.97 -1.13
CA ILE A 177 -3.41 0.11 -2.08
C ILE A 177 -3.97 -0.26 -3.46
N VAL A 178 -4.31 0.75 -4.26
CA VAL A 178 -4.56 0.60 -5.69
C VAL A 178 -3.62 1.57 -6.41
N PRO A 179 -2.44 1.08 -6.86
CA PRO A 179 -1.45 1.88 -7.57
C PRO A 179 -1.94 2.20 -8.98
N VAL A 180 -2.08 3.47 -9.31
CA VAL A 180 -2.51 3.95 -10.63
C VAL A 180 -1.53 4.98 -11.14
N ILE A 181 -1.08 4.82 -12.38
CA ILE A 181 -0.31 5.85 -13.08
C ILE A 181 -1.18 6.46 -14.16
N ILE A 182 -1.32 7.78 -14.11
CA ILE A 182 -2.04 8.58 -15.07
C ILE A 182 -1.06 9.03 -16.16
N GLY A 183 -1.21 8.47 -17.35
CA GLY A 183 -0.51 8.95 -18.55
C GLY A 183 -0.99 10.34 -18.96
N ALA A 184 -0.13 11.08 -19.66
CA ALA A 184 -0.50 12.40 -20.16
C ALA A 184 -1.35 12.26 -21.44
N HIS A 185 -2.55 12.83 -21.43
CA HIS A 185 -3.33 13.07 -22.64
C HIS A 185 -2.95 14.39 -23.34
N ASP A 186 -2.37 15.34 -22.58
CA ASP A 186 -2.33 16.77 -22.95
C ASP A 186 -0.93 17.34 -23.24
N ALA A 187 0.08 16.49 -23.51
CA ALA A 187 1.39 16.98 -23.95
C ALA A 187 1.48 17.14 -25.48
N ARG A 188 0.50 17.83 -26.08
CA ARG A 188 0.54 18.25 -27.49
C ARG A 188 0.57 19.76 -27.60
#